data_AF-A0A2N0WG96-F1
#
_entry.id   AF-A0A2N0WG96-F1
#
_cell.length_a   1.000
_cell.length_b   1.000
_cell.length_c   1.000
_cell.angle_alpha   90.00
_cell.angle_beta   90.00
_cell.angle_gamma   90.00
#
_symmetry.space_group_name_H-M   'P 1'
#
loop_
_entity.id
_entity.type
_entity.pdbx_description
1 polymer ?
#
loop_
_entity_poly.entity_id
_entity_poly.type
_entity_poly.pdbx_seq_one_letter_code
_entity_poly.pdbx_strand_id
1 'polypeptide(L)' 'MIITDSGLNVQTESCFLSIMDLNEAENLVSRNQSGYMLFGIYNFTGTLKGFSVSNFAGIQTSPRYDRNFLQNRFALSYKF' A
#
# COMPACT_ATOMS: atom_id res chain seq x y z
N MET A 1 17.23 8.69 -0.44
CA MET A 1 16.82 10.06 -0.78
C MET A 1 17.32 10.34 -2.18
N ILE A 2 16.45 10.30 -3.18
CA ILE A 2 16.80 10.68 -4.56
C ILE A 2 16.18 12.06 -4.76
N ILE A 3 17.02 13.08 -4.96
CA ILE A 3 16.58 14.45 -5.26
C ILE A 3 16.71 14.60 -6.79
N THR A 4 15.59 14.67 -7.48
CA THR A 4 15.55 15.08 -8.89
C THR A 4 15.30 16.59 -8.97
N ASP A 5 15.92 17.25 -9.94
CA ASP A 5 15.92 18.71 -10.15
C ASP A 5 14.62 19.23 -10.81
N SER A 6 13.70 18.32 -11.16
CA SER A 6 12.28 18.66 -11.36
C SER A 6 11.64 18.73 -9.98
N GLY A 7 10.72 19.69 -9.72
CA GLY A 7 10.04 19.93 -8.42
C GLY A 7 9.17 18.77 -7.88
N LEU A 8 9.73 17.56 -7.91
CA LEU A 8 9.25 16.23 -7.69
C LEU A 8 10.16 15.57 -6.65
N ASN A 9 9.81 15.72 -5.36
CA ASN A 9 10.43 14.96 -4.27
C ASN A 9 9.57 13.74 -3.88
N VAL A 10 9.93 12.55 -4.35
CA VAL A 10 9.32 11.29 -3.91
C VAL A 10 9.75 11.03 -2.46
N GLN A 11 8.81 11.12 -1.52
CA GLN A 11 9.14 11.04 -0.10
C GLN A 11 9.08 9.63 0.47
N THR A 12 8.19 8.77 -0.03
CA THR A 12 8.11 7.38 0.45
C THR A 12 7.54 6.49 -0.64
N GLU A 13 8.29 5.46 -0.99
CA GLU A 13 7.83 4.29 -1.73
C GLU A 13 8.12 3.08 -0.86
N SER A 14 7.12 2.23 -0.68
CA SER A 14 7.28 1.09 0.22
C SER A 14 6.38 -0.06 -0.22
N CYS A 15 6.93 -1.26 -0.07
CA CYS A 15 6.27 -2.51 -0.36
C CYS A 15 6.26 -3.35 0.92
N PHE A 16 5.09 -3.80 1.34
CA PHE A 16 4.92 -4.69 2.47
C PHE A 16 4.39 -6.05 2.00
N LEU A 17 5.00 -7.10 2.52
CA LEU A 17 4.51 -8.47 2.44
C LEU A 17 4.01 -8.88 3.82
N SER A 18 2.79 -9.38 3.89
CA SER A 18 2.22 -9.99 5.10
C SER A 18 1.82 -11.42 4.80
N ILE A 19 2.24 -12.34 5.67
CA ILE A 19 1.84 -13.75 5.64
C ILE A 19 1.16 -14.03 6.97
N MET A 20 -0.03 -14.62 6.91
CA MET A 20 -0.87 -14.88 8.07
C MET A 20 -1.35 -16.32 8.01
N ASP A 21 -0.76 -17.15 8.86
CA ASP A 21 -1.15 -18.54 9.03
C ASP A 21 -2.12 -18.65 10.22
N LEU A 22 -3.41 -18.80 9.92
CA LEU A 22 -4.47 -18.99 10.92
C LEU A 22 -4.96 -20.43 10.87
N ASN A 23 -4.78 -21.17 11.97
CA ASN A 23 -5.37 -22.48 12.20
C ASN A 23 -6.58 -22.31 13.15
N GLU A 24 -7.80 -22.45 12.62
CA GLU A 24 -9.04 -22.25 13.39
C GLU A 24 -9.34 -23.44 14.34
N ALA A 25 -8.77 -24.62 14.07
CA ALA A 25 -8.80 -25.82 14.93
C ALA A 25 -7.70 -26.80 14.48
N GLU A 26 -7.32 -27.77 15.32
CA GLU A 26 -6.26 -28.78 15.00
C GLU A 26 -6.55 -29.61 13.72
N ASN A 27 -7.81 -29.73 13.32
CA ASN A 27 -8.25 -30.52 12.16
C ASN A 27 -8.61 -29.68 10.92
N LEU A 28 -8.35 -28.38 10.91
CA LEU A 28 -8.61 -27.52 9.76
C LEU A 28 -7.32 -27.14 9.05
N VAL A 29 -7.35 -27.16 7.72
CA VAL A 29 -6.20 -26.76 6.89
C VAL A 29 -5.90 -25.28 7.14
N SER A 30 -4.61 -24.99 7.35
CA SER A 30 -4.05 -23.65 7.50
C SER A 30 -4.60 -22.67 6.46
N ARG A 31 -4.98 -21.47 6.94
CA ARG A 31 -5.48 -20.39 6.07
C ARG A 31 -4.40 -19.71 5.25
N ASN A 32 -3.10 -19.96 5.49
CA ASN A 32 -1.93 -19.40 4.78
C ASN A 32 -2.23 -18.19 3.86
N GLN A 33 -2.71 -17.11 4.48
CA GLN A 33 -3.26 -15.97 3.79
C GLN A 33 -2.11 -15.00 3.54
N SER A 34 -1.95 -14.52 2.31
CA SER A 34 -0.87 -13.58 1.98
C SER A 34 -1.42 -12.29 1.40
N GLY A 35 -0.69 -11.21 1.65
CA GLY A 35 -1.03 -9.88 1.18
C GLY A 35 0.21 -9.12 0.75
N TYR A 36 0.09 -8.45 -0.39
CA TYR A 36 1.08 -7.50 -0.88
C TYR A 36 0.46 -6.11 -0.88
N MET A 37 1.18 -5.13 -0.37
CA MET A 37 0.76 -3.73 -0.42
C MET A 37 1.91 -2.87 -0.92
N LEU A 38 1.65 -2.11 -1.95
CA LEU A 38 2.52 -1.09 -2.50
C LEU A 38 1.90 0.27 -2.18
N PHE A 39 2.69 1.20 -1.68
CA PHE A 39 2.23 2.57 -1.54
C PHE A 39 3.33 3.57 -1.85
N GLY A 40 2.88 4.69 -2.40
CA GLY A 40 3.69 5.83 -2.73
C GLY A 40 3.02 7.07 -2.17
N ILE A 41 3.80 7.91 -1.49
CA ILE A 41 3.35 9.23 -1.04
C ILE A 41 4.30 10.28 -1.60
N TYR A 42 3.70 11.27 -2.23
CA TYR A 42 4.35 12.38 -2.87
C TYR A 42 3.86 13.69 -2.24
N ASN A 43 4.79 14.51 -1.75
CA ASN A 43 4.47 15.81 -1.16
C ASN A 43 5.08 16.91 -2.02
N PHE A 44 4.26 17.88 -2.38
CA PHE A 44 4.67 19.00 -3.21
C PHE A 44 5.42 20.04 -2.37
N THR A 45 6.40 20.69 -3.00
CA THR A 45 7.19 21.77 -2.41
C THR A 45 6.96 23.09 -3.17
N GLY A 46 7.56 24.19 -2.71
CA GLY A 46 7.39 25.51 -3.34
C GLY A 46 5.97 26.07 -3.17
N THR A 47 5.39 26.64 -4.24
CA THR A 47 4.05 27.25 -4.24
C THR A 47 2.93 26.27 -3.87
N LEU A 48 3.14 24.97 -4.08
CA LEU A 48 2.19 23.90 -3.75
C LEU A 48 2.52 23.22 -2.42
N LYS A 49 3.36 23.83 -1.58
CA LYS A 49 3.63 23.32 -0.23
C LYS A 49 2.32 23.12 0.53
N GLY A 50 2.18 21.94 1.14
CA GLY A 50 0.96 21.51 1.81
C GLY A 50 0.09 20.58 0.97
N PHE A 51 0.27 20.55 -0.36
CA PHE A 51 -0.39 19.57 -1.21
C PHE A 51 0.37 18.24 -1.22
N SER A 52 -0.37 17.14 -1.24
CA SER A 52 0.17 15.79 -1.36
C SER A 52 -0.75 14.88 -2.16
N VAL A 53 -0.13 13.90 -2.80
CA VAL A 53 -0.78 12.83 -3.54
C VAL A 53 -0.26 11.52 -3.01
N SER A 54 -1.15 10.54 -2.86
CA SER A 54 -0.78 9.20 -2.44
C SER A 54 -1.55 8.15 -3.22
N ASN A 55 -0.89 7.03 -3.48
CA ASN A 55 -1.52 5.85 -4.05
C ASN A 55 -1.16 4.63 -3.20
N PHE A 56 -2.16 3.81 -2.91
CA PHE A 56 -2.03 2.55 -2.21
C PHE A 56 -2.66 1.46 -3.07
N ALA A 57 -1.87 0.50 -3.50
CA ALA A 57 -2.33 -0.68 -4.22
C ALA A 57 -2.08 -1.91 -3.36
N GLY A 58 -3.08 -2.78 -3.23
CA GLY A 58 -2.98 -4.00 -2.45
C GLY A 58 -3.65 -5.17 -3.13
N ILE A 59 -3.05 -6.34 -3.01
CA ILE A 59 -3.66 -7.62 -3.34
C ILE A 59 -3.61 -8.51 -2.11
N GLN A 60 -4.72 -9.16 -1.81
CA GLN A 60 -4.80 -10.15 -0.75
C GLN A 60 -5.38 -11.44 -1.31
N THR A 61 -4.68 -12.54 -1.06
CA THR A 61 -5.06 -13.89 -1.49
C THR A 61 -5.36 -14.72 -0.26
N SER A 62 -6.43 -15.49 -0.31
CA SER A 62 -6.80 -16.42 0.77
C SER A 62 -7.27 -17.73 0.16
N PRO A 63 -6.79 -18.89 0.63
CA PRO A 63 -7.28 -20.20 0.20
C PRO A 63 -8.74 -20.45 0.61
N ARG A 64 -9.33 -19.60 1.47
CA ARG A 64 -10.73 -19.71 1.89
C ARG A 64 -11.73 -19.22 0.84
N TYR A 65 -11.27 -18.39 -0.11
CA TYR A 65 -12.13 -17.78 -1.12
C TYR A 65 -11.48 -17.94 -2.50
N ASP A 66 -12.25 -18.37 -3.51
CA ASP A 66 -11.78 -18.45 -4.91
C ASP A 66 -11.56 -17.07 -5.56
N ARG A 67 -11.54 -15.99 -4.76
CA ARG A 67 -11.46 -14.62 -5.23
C ARG A 67 -10.36 -13.88 -4.49
N ASN A 68 -9.49 -13.24 -5.28
CA ASN A 68 -8.49 -12.33 -4.77
C ASN A 68 -9.13 -10.98 -4.46
N PHE A 69 -8.78 -10.40 -3.32
CA PHE A 69 -9.20 -9.05 -2.97
C PHE A 69 -8.17 -8.04 -3.50
N LEU A 70 -8.57 -7.25 -4.49
CA LEU A 70 -7.76 -6.20 -5.08
C LEU A 70 -8.26 -4.84 -4.60
N GLN A 71 -7.34 -3.98 -4.21
CA GLN A 71 -7.67 -2.63 -3.76
C GLN A 71 -6.69 -1.61 -4.34
N ASN A 72 -7.23 -0.54 -4.90
CA ASN A 72 -6.48 0.70 -5.17
C ASN A 72 -7.15 1.86 -4.42
N ARG A 73 -6.37 2.64 -3.69
CA ARG A 73 -6.80 3.88 -3.05
C ARG A 73 -5.89 5.00 -3.53
N PHE A 74 -6.48 5.96 -4.21
CA PHE A 74 -5.81 7.19 -4.60
C PHE A 74 -6.35 8.33 -3.72
N ALA A 75 -5.46 9.11 -3.12
CA ALA A 75 -5.84 10.21 -2.26
C ALA A 75 -5.05 11.47 -2.58
N LEU A 76 -5.77 12.59 -2.62
CA LEU A 76 -5.23 13.95 -2.62
C LEU A 76 -5.43 14.52 -1.23
N SER A 77 -4.45 15.28 -0.74
CA SER A 77 -4.57 15.98 0.53
C SER A 77 -3.93 17.35 0.44
N TYR A 78 -4.52 18.32 1.13
CA TYR A 78 -3.98 19.67 1.26
C TYR A 78 -3.99 20.06 2.73
N LYS A 79 -2.83 20.48 3.23
CA LYS A 79 -2.62 20.94 4.60
C LYS A 79 -2.34 22.44 4.59
N PHE A 80 -3.29 23.19 5.16
CA PHE A 80 -3.22 24.64 5.37
C PHE A 80 -2.16 25.00 6.42
#